data_AF-A0A523TMA8-F1
#
_entry.id   AF-A0A523TMA8-F1
#
_cell.length_a   1.000
_cell.length_b   1.000
_cell.length_c   1.000
_cell.angle_alpha   90.00
_cell.angle_beta   90.00
_cell.angle_gamma   90.00
#
_symmetry.space_group_name_H-M   'P 1'
#
loop_
_entity.id
_entity.type
_entity.pdbx_description
1 polymer ?
#
loop_
_entity_poly.entity_id
_entity_poly.type
_entity_poly.pdbx_seq_one_letter_code
_entity_poly.pdbx_strand_id
1 'polypeptide(L)'
;MDESRKEIEQQIAKEVEKKVTDWVTVAITSLIQVAIMFAISLVLFKVVWAWVVPDLFPGAVAQGLIIGDLTWLAAVKLAVLVGVLGGFSPAFTDAIKQRRV
;
A
#
# COMPACT_ATOMS: atom_id res chain seq x y z
N MET A 1 38.38 -35.99 -0.73
CA MET A 1 37.46 -35.44 -1.76
C MET A 1 36.03 -35.34 -1.24
N ASP A 2 35.55 -36.28 -0.42
CA ASP A 2 34.19 -36.21 0.14
C ASP A 2 34.02 -35.24 1.31
N GLU A 3 35.10 -34.92 2.01
CA GLU A 3 35.10 -33.95 3.12
C GLU A 3 34.88 -32.51 2.61
N SER A 4 35.58 -32.11 1.54
CA SER A 4 35.42 -30.81 0.89
C SER A 4 34.01 -30.59 0.33
N ARG A 5 33.30 -31.65 -0.11
CA ARG A 5 31.91 -31.53 -0.58
C ARG A 5 30.94 -31.23 0.57
N LYS A 6 31.13 -31.87 1.73
CA LYS A 6 30.31 -31.62 2.92
C LYS A 6 30.47 -30.18 3.43
N GLU A 7 31.69 -29.64 3.39
CA GLU A 7 31.93 -28.24 3.77
C GLU A 7 31.24 -27.25 2.83
N ILE A 8 31.27 -27.51 1.52
CA ILE A 8 30.59 -26.69 0.51
C ILE A 8 29.07 -26.73 0.73
N GLU A 9 28.48 -27.91 0.94
CA GLU A 9 27.04 -28.06 1.20
C GLU A 9 26.61 -27.33 2.48
N GLN A 10 27.42 -27.41 3.56
CA GLN A 10 27.15 -26.68 4.79
C GLN A 10 27.23 -25.16 4.62
N GLN A 11 28.19 -24.66 3.83
CA GLN A 11 28.30 -23.23 3.52
C GLN A 11 27.11 -22.74 2.69
N ILE A 12 26.71 -23.50 1.66
CA ILE A 12 25.55 -23.18 0.82
C ILE A 12 24.27 -23.17 1.67
N ALA A 13 24.07 -24.17 2.54
CA ALA A 13 22.89 -24.22 3.41
C ALA A 13 22.80 -23.00 4.33
N LYS A 14 23.91 -22.62 4.97
CA LYS A 14 23.97 -21.42 5.82
C LYS A 14 23.75 -20.12 5.06
N GLU A 15 24.32 -19.99 3.86
CA GLU A 15 24.15 -18.80 3.03
C GLU A 15 22.71 -18.67 2.52
N VAL A 16 22.12 -19.80 2.08
CA VAL A 16 20.72 -19.86 1.64
C VAL A 16 19.79 -19.53 2.80
N GLU A 17 19.96 -20.13 3.98
CA GLU A 17 19.14 -19.83 5.16
C GLU A 17 19.20 -18.35 5.52
N LYS A 18 20.40 -17.77 5.58
CA LYS A 18 20.58 -16.34 5.83
C LYS A 18 19.88 -15.48 4.79
N LYS A 19 20.08 -15.75 3.49
CA LYS A 19 19.40 -15.00 2.42
C LYS A 19 17.89 -15.15 2.50
N VAL A 20 17.38 -16.36 2.77
CA VAL A 20 15.94 -16.59 2.92
C VAL A 20 15.40 -15.76 4.09
N THR A 21 16.06 -15.78 5.26
CA THR A 21 15.64 -14.97 6.40
C THR A 21 15.66 -13.47 6.07
N ASP A 22 16.73 -12.97 5.46
CA ASP A 22 16.85 -11.55 5.09
C ASP A 22 15.73 -11.12 4.12
N TRP A 23 15.47 -11.91 3.07
CA TRP A 23 14.40 -11.62 2.11
C TRP A 23 13.01 -11.70 2.75
N VAL A 24 12.78 -12.67 3.63
CA VAL A 24 11.52 -12.80 4.37
C VAL A 24 11.31 -11.62 5.31
N THR A 25 12.34 -11.18 6.04
CA THR A 25 12.26 -10.00 6.92
C THR A 25 11.93 -8.74 6.12
N VAL A 26 12.58 -8.52 4.97
CA VAL A 26 12.28 -7.38 4.09
C VAL A 26 10.85 -7.46 3.55
N ALA A 27 10.40 -8.63 3.10
CA ALA A 27 9.04 -8.81 2.60
C ALA A 27 7.98 -8.51 3.67
N ILE A 28 8.17 -9.03 4.89
CA ILE A 28 7.24 -8.84 6.00
C ILE A 28 7.20 -7.36 6.42
N THR A 29 8.36 -6.73 6.62
CA THR A 29 8.43 -5.32 7.03
C THR A 29 7.80 -4.38 5.99
N SER A 30 8.04 -4.64 4.70
CA SER A 30 7.41 -3.90 3.60
C SER A 30 5.88 -4.05 3.61
N LEU A 31 5.38 -5.28 3.75
CA LEU A 31 3.92 -5.52 3.81
C LEU A 31 3.26 -4.82 5.00
N ILE A 32 3.91 -4.85 6.17
CA ILE A 32 3.42 -4.14 7.37
C ILE A 32 3.35 -2.64 7.10
N GLN A 33 4.38 -2.04 6.51
CA GLN A 33 4.40 -0.61 6.21
C GLN A 33 3.29 -0.20 5.25
N VAL A 34 3.05 -0.99 4.19
CA VAL A 34 1.95 -0.75 3.25
C VAL A 34 0.60 -0.86 3.96
N ALA A 35 0.40 -1.87 4.80
CA ALA A 35 -0.84 -2.04 5.56
C ALA A 35 -1.12 -0.86 6.49
N ILE A 36 -0.09 -0.34 7.18
CA ILE A 36 -0.21 0.84 8.06
C ILE A 36 -0.60 2.07 7.23
N MET A 37 0.10 2.34 6.13
CA MET A 37 -0.20 3.49 5.26
C MET A 37 -1.62 3.42 4.69
N PHE A 38 -2.08 2.22 4.32
CA PHE A 38 -3.44 1.99 3.84
C PHE A 38 -4.47 2.25 4.94
N ALA A 39 -4.24 1.75 6.16
CA ALA A 39 -5.13 1.98 7.29
C ALA A 39 -5.23 3.47 7.65
N ILE A 40 -4.10 4.18 7.69
CA ILE A 40 -4.06 5.63 7.92
C ILE A 40 -4.87 6.36 6.83
N SER A 41 -4.63 6.02 5.56
CA SER A 41 -5.34 6.62 4.43
C SER A 41 -6.86 6.42 4.54
N LEU A 42 -7.31 5.22 4.91
CA LEU A 42 -8.72 4.90 5.08
C LEU A 42 -9.36 5.74 6.21
N VAL A 43 -8.68 5.85 7.36
CA VAL A 43 -9.15 6.68 8.47
C VAL A 43 -9.21 8.15 8.07
N LEU A 44 -8.17 8.67 7.41
CA LEU A 44 -8.14 10.03 6.89
C LEU A 44 -9.29 10.27 5.90
N PHE A 45 -9.54 9.34 4.98
CA PHE A 45 -10.67 9.44 4.05
C PHE A 45 -12.01 9.56 4.79
N LYS A 46 -12.23 8.74 5.82
CA LYS A 46 -13.48 8.77 6.58
C LYS A 46 -13.64 10.08 7.36
N VAL A 47 -12.57 10.56 8.00
CA VAL A 47 -12.58 11.81 8.78
C VAL A 47 -12.74 13.03 7.89
N VAL A 48 -11.94 13.13 6.82
CA VAL A 48 -12.00 14.23 5.86
C VAL A 48 -13.35 14.24 5.16
N TRP A 49 -13.93 13.08 4.81
CA TRP A 49 -15.26 13.04 4.20
C TRP A 49 -16.33 13.57 5.14
N ALA A 50 -16.37 13.09 6.39
CA ALA A 50 -17.35 13.52 7.38
C ALA A 50 -17.26 15.02 7.70
N TRP A 51 -16.09 15.64 7.49
CA TRP A 51 -15.93 17.09 7.69
C TRP A 51 -16.19 17.90 6.41
N VAL A 52 -15.51 17.58 5.31
CA VAL A 52 -15.50 18.38 4.08
C VAL A 52 -16.80 18.25 3.29
N VAL A 53 -17.41 17.06 3.23
CA VAL A 53 -18.59 16.84 2.38
C VAL A 53 -19.84 17.53 2.92
N PRO A 54 -20.17 17.45 4.22
CA PRO A 54 -21.27 18.23 4.78
C PRO A 54 -21.06 19.74 4.69
N ASP A 55 -19.81 20.21 4.80
CA ASP A 55 -19.47 21.63 4.75
C ASP A 55 -19.55 22.21 3.33
N LEU A 56 -19.10 21.45 2.31
CA LEU A 56 -19.17 21.88 0.91
C LEU A 56 -20.57 21.71 0.29
N PHE A 57 -21.32 20.70 0.73
CA PHE A 57 -22.62 20.36 0.13
C PHE A 57 -23.74 20.21 1.18
N PRO A 58 -23.98 21.22 2.03
CA PRO A 58 -24.96 21.13 3.11
C PRO A 58 -26.37 20.86 2.59
N GLY A 59 -26.76 21.50 1.48
CA GLY A 59 -28.08 21.30 0.85
C GLY A 59 -28.26 19.93 0.20
N ALA A 60 -27.21 19.37 -0.40
CA ALA A 60 -27.30 18.05 -1.05
C ALA A 60 -27.30 16.91 -0.02
N VAL A 61 -26.61 17.09 1.11
CA VAL A 61 -26.69 16.18 2.26
C VAL A 61 -28.08 16.24 2.90
N ALA A 62 -28.64 17.44 3.10
CA ALA A 62 -29.99 17.61 3.64
C ALA A 62 -31.08 16.99 2.75
N GLN A 63 -30.90 17.01 1.43
CA GLN A 63 -31.80 16.38 0.46
C GLN A 63 -31.59 14.86 0.32
N GLY A 64 -30.60 14.27 1.01
CA GLY A 64 -30.28 12.85 0.93
C GLY A 64 -29.64 12.42 -0.39
N LEU A 65 -29.24 13.37 -1.24
CA LEU A 65 -28.56 13.11 -2.52
C LEU A 65 -27.11 12.69 -2.31
N ILE A 66 -26.52 13.13 -1.20
CA ILE A 66 -25.15 12.81 -0.79
C ILE A 66 -25.18 12.30 0.65
N ILE A 67 -24.54 11.17 0.90
CA ILE A 67 -24.43 10.60 2.25
C ILE A 67 -23.32 11.34 2.99
N GLY A 68 -23.69 12.07 4.05
CA GLY A 68 -22.74 12.76 4.94
C GLY A 68 -21.86 11.78 5.73
N ASP A 69 -22.46 10.67 6.18
CA ASP A 69 -21.76 9.64 6.96
C ASP A 69 -21.26 8.49 6.09
N LEU A 70 -19.96 8.50 5.81
CA LEU A 70 -19.35 7.46 5.00
C LEU A 70 -19.30 6.12 5.74
N THR A 71 -19.94 5.08 5.18
CA THR A 71 -19.82 3.72 5.71
C THR A 71 -18.38 3.21 5.56
N TRP A 72 -17.97 2.29 6.44
CA TRP A 72 -16.63 1.69 6.37
C TRP A 72 -16.33 1.03 5.02
N LEU A 73 -17.34 0.38 4.43
CA LEU A 73 -17.21 -0.26 3.12
C LEU A 73 -17.06 0.75 1.98
N ALA A 74 -17.75 1.90 2.05
CA ALA A 74 -17.57 2.99 1.09
C ALA A 74 -16.17 3.63 1.22
N ALA A 75 -15.67 3.81 2.45
CA ALA A 75 -14.31 4.30 2.70
C ALA A 75 -13.25 3.39 2.08
N VAL A 76 -13.38 2.06 2.22
CA VAL A 76 -12.49 1.08 1.58
C VAL A 76 -12.51 1.24 0.06
N LYS A 77 -13.70 1.33 -0.56
CA LYS A 77 -13.82 1.50 -2.02
C LYS A 77 -13.13 2.78 -2.51
N LEU A 78 -13.29 3.89 -1.80
CA LEU A 78 -12.64 5.15 -2.14
C LEU A 78 -11.12 5.06 -1.96
N ALA A 79 -10.65 4.46 -0.86
CA ALA A 79 -9.23 4.26 -0.60
C ALA A 79 -8.57 3.37 -1.68
N VAL A 80 -9.26 2.32 -2.12
CA VAL A 80 -8.80 1.48 -3.24
C VAL A 80 -8.79 2.27 -4.54
N LEU A 81 -9.85 3.02 -4.86
CA LEU A 81 -9.91 3.83 -6.08
C LEU A 81 -8.76 4.84 -6.13
N VAL A 82 -8.55 5.59 -5.05
CA VAL A 82 -7.45 6.56 -4.95
C VAL A 82 -6.10 5.87 -4.93
N GLY A 83 -5.98 4.70 -4.29
CA GLY A 83 -4.77 3.88 -4.31
C GLY A 83 -4.41 3.41 -5.73
N VAL A 84 -5.40 3.00 -6.53
CA VAL A 84 -5.20 2.61 -7.94
C VAL A 84 -4.82 3.82 -8.79
N LEU A 85 -5.51 4.95 -8.63
CA LEU A 85 -5.21 6.19 -9.36
C LEU A 85 -3.85 6.79 -8.97
N GLY A 86 -3.50 6.77 -7.69
CA GLY A 86 -2.21 7.22 -7.17
C GLY A 86 -1.07 6.26 -7.48
N GLY A 87 -1.35 4.96 -7.50
CA GLY A 87 -0.42 3.90 -7.92
C GLY A 87 -0.08 3.96 -9.41
N PHE A 88 -0.84 4.70 -10.21
CA PHE A 88 -0.47 5.05 -11.58
C PHE A 88 0.66 6.09 -11.66
N SER A 89 0.97 6.79 -10.56
CA SER A 89 1.95 7.89 -10.55
C SER A 89 3.40 7.46 -10.82
N PRO A 90 3.94 6.36 -10.26
CA PRO A 90 5.29 5.89 -10.63
C PRO A 90 5.38 5.48 -12.10
N ALA A 91 4.39 4.73 -12.62
CA ALA A 91 4.33 4.33 -14.03
C ALA A 91 4.22 5.54 -14.97
N PHE A 92 3.47 6.57 -14.58
CA PHE A 92 3.36 7.82 -15.32
C PHE A 92 4.63 8.68 -15.22
N THR A 93 5.29 8.70 -14.05
CA THR A 93 6.54 9.44 -13.83
C THR A 93 7.70 8.82 -14.59
N ASP A 94 7.80 7.48 -14.60
CA ASP A 94 8.78 6.75 -15.39
C ASP A 94 8.51 6.92 -16.90
N ALA A 95 7.25 6.87 -17.34
CA ALA A 95 6.89 7.16 -18.73
C ALA A 95 7.23 8.60 -19.17
N ILE A 96 7.09 9.59 -18.28
CA ILE A 96 7.47 10.99 -18.55
C ILE A 96 8.99 11.15 -18.56
N LYS A 97 9.70 10.48 -17.65
CA LYS A 97 11.16 10.56 -17.56
C LYS A 97 11.84 9.88 -18.75
N GLN A 98 11.32 8.74 -19.19
CA GLN A 98 11.84 7.96 -20.32
C GLN A 98 11.71 8.68 -21.67
N ARG A 99 10.80 9.65 -21.80
CA ARG A 99 10.64 10.47 -23.00
C ARG A 99 11.60 11.69 -23.06
N ARG A 100 12.31 11.99 -21.97
CA ARG A 100 13.18 13.18 -21.86
C ARG A 100 14.69 12.86 -21.89
N VAL A 101 15.06 11.61 -22.14
CA VAL A 101 16.44 11.15 -22.36
C VAL A 101 16.53 10.58 -23.77
#